data_AF-A0A2V8QV48-F1
#
_entry.id   AF-A0A2V8QV48-F1
#
_cell.length_a   1.000
_cell.length_b   1.000
_cell.length_c   1.000
_cell.angle_alpha   90.00
_cell.angle_beta   90.00
_cell.angle_gamma   90.00
#
_symmetry.space_group_name_H-M   'P 1'
#
loop_
_entity.id
_entity.type
_entity.pdbx_description
1 polymer ?
#
loop_
_entity_poly.entity_id
_entity_poly.type
_entity_poly.pdbx_seq_one_letter_code
_entity_poly.pdbx_strand_id
1 'polypeptide(L)'
;MSGNKKPAMCPMVAWYDPRQLARTGVEVAVSTIFGRHSDYRITEALVPPDENDDVFGDEAGAPPDADGIYDYSLGQTMWLDYISDTGDGWDSTYSVAYYASQPQLIVAGHDKPMPRGAVLVFGGDEVYPTASRQVYRDPLIDPFESALSRTESPNPHVFAIPGNHDWYDSLVSFTRLFCSRRWFGGWQTRQSRSYFALKLPRRWWLIGTDVQLDSDIDIPQVRYFKRIAKRMNDGDRIILCTAEPHWIYAKIYGKDDQNYSEDNLAFLENKIFCNQQVAVYLSGDLHHYRRHATDAGLQKITAGGGGAFLHPTHGEDVTELADGYRLKKAFPPLNESKKLTWRNFGFLFMNR
;
A
#
# COMPACT_ATOMS: atom_id res chain seq x y z
N MET A 1 16.49 19.04 -6.54
CA MET A 1 15.28 19.24 -7.38
C MET A 1 14.85 20.70 -7.30
N SER A 2 14.24 21.23 -8.36
CA SER A 2 14.01 22.67 -8.57
C SER A 2 13.36 23.37 -7.37
N GLY A 3 14.07 24.34 -6.81
CA GLY A 3 13.47 25.31 -5.89
C GLY A 3 12.34 26.10 -6.55
N ASN A 4 11.39 26.54 -5.72
CA ASN A 4 10.37 27.56 -5.99
C ASN A 4 9.15 27.23 -6.87
N LYS A 5 8.81 25.98 -7.16
CA LYS A 5 7.44 25.69 -7.64
C LYS A 5 6.53 25.57 -6.41
N LYS A 6 5.54 26.45 -6.27
CA LYS A 6 4.47 26.25 -5.29
C LYS A 6 3.76 24.92 -5.62
N PRO A 7 3.43 24.11 -4.60
CA PRO A 7 2.76 22.85 -4.83
C PRO A 7 1.40 23.08 -5.51
N ALA A 8 1.04 22.18 -6.42
CA ALA A 8 -0.24 22.24 -7.10
C ALA A 8 -1.33 21.62 -6.19
N MET A 9 -2.22 22.45 -5.66
CA MET A 9 -3.36 21.98 -4.87
C MET A 9 -4.43 21.39 -5.80
N CYS A 10 -4.25 20.13 -6.20
CA CYS A 10 -5.18 19.43 -7.09
C CYS A 10 -6.51 19.11 -6.39
N PRO A 11 -7.66 19.31 -7.07
CA PRO A 11 -8.94 18.80 -6.58
C PRO A 11 -8.95 17.26 -6.61
N MET A 12 -9.91 16.65 -5.90
CA MET A 12 -10.14 15.21 -5.99
C MET A 12 -10.52 14.78 -7.41
N VAL A 13 -10.22 13.54 -7.78
CA VAL A 13 -10.67 12.99 -9.07
C VAL A 13 -12.20 12.99 -9.13
N ALA A 14 -12.73 13.51 -10.24
CA ALA A 14 -14.16 13.56 -10.49
C ALA A 14 -14.68 12.20 -10.98
N TRP A 15 -14.72 11.20 -10.10
CA TRP A 15 -15.09 9.81 -10.43
C TRP A 15 -16.46 9.62 -11.10
N TYR A 16 -17.40 10.54 -10.90
CA TYR A 16 -18.72 10.51 -11.54
C TYR A 16 -18.86 11.43 -12.76
N ASP A 17 -17.79 12.12 -13.17
CA ASP A 17 -17.80 12.89 -14.41
C ASP A 17 -17.74 11.93 -15.62
N PRO A 18 -18.70 11.99 -16.57
CA PRO A 18 -18.73 11.06 -17.71
C PRO A 18 -17.50 11.13 -18.61
N ARG A 19 -16.87 12.30 -18.75
CA ARG A 19 -15.64 12.45 -19.54
C ARG A 19 -14.46 11.84 -18.82
N GLN A 20 -14.37 12.03 -17.50
CA GLN A 20 -13.34 11.39 -16.68
C GLN A 20 -13.46 9.87 -16.73
N LEU A 21 -14.67 9.33 -16.55
CA LEU A 21 -14.94 7.90 -16.67
C LEU A 21 -14.55 7.35 -18.04
N ALA A 22 -14.92 8.04 -19.13
CA ALA A 22 -14.54 7.62 -20.48
C ALA A 22 -13.02 7.64 -20.69
N ARG A 23 -12.34 8.68 -20.21
CA ARG A 23 -10.88 8.81 -20.30
C ARG A 23 -10.17 7.71 -19.51
N THR A 24 -10.54 7.53 -18.24
CA THR A 24 -9.99 6.45 -17.40
C THR A 24 -10.26 5.11 -18.06
N GLY A 25 -11.47 4.84 -18.55
CA GLY A 25 -11.79 3.58 -19.25
C GLY A 25 -10.90 3.31 -20.47
N VAL A 26 -10.59 4.33 -21.28
CA VAL A 26 -9.66 4.20 -22.41
C VAL A 26 -8.22 3.93 -21.94
N GLU A 27 -7.74 4.70 -20.95
CA GLU A 27 -6.39 4.53 -20.40
C GLU A 27 -6.24 3.12 -19.79
N VAL A 28 -7.21 2.66 -18.99
CA VAL A 28 -7.24 1.30 -18.44
C VAL A 28 -7.18 0.25 -19.56
N ALA A 29 -8.01 0.36 -20.59
CA ALA A 29 -8.03 -0.60 -21.69
C ALA A 29 -6.68 -0.67 -22.43
N VAL A 30 -6.07 0.49 -22.72
CA VAL A 30 -4.74 0.54 -23.35
C VAL A 30 -3.68 -0.07 -22.43
N SER A 31 -3.70 0.27 -21.14
CA SER A 31 -2.73 -0.21 -20.17
C SER A 31 -2.86 -1.69 -19.87
N THR A 32 -4.06 -2.27 -19.87
CA THR A 32 -4.24 -3.73 -19.77
C THR A 32 -3.61 -4.45 -20.97
N ILE A 33 -3.72 -3.89 -22.19
CA ILE A 33 -3.11 -4.48 -23.38
C ILE A 33 -1.58 -4.38 -23.31
N PHE A 34 -1.03 -3.20 -22.98
CA PHE A 34 0.43 -2.99 -22.95
C PHE A 34 1.11 -3.61 -21.73
N GLY A 35 0.47 -3.57 -20.56
CA GLY A 35 0.96 -4.13 -19.30
C GLY A 35 1.17 -5.65 -19.37
N ARG A 36 0.32 -6.36 -20.12
CA ARG A 36 0.50 -7.79 -20.44
C ARG A 36 1.75 -8.09 -21.27
N HIS A 37 2.33 -7.08 -21.92
CA HIS A 37 3.49 -7.22 -22.80
C HIS A 37 4.76 -6.53 -22.29
N SER A 38 4.67 -5.77 -21.19
CA SER A 38 5.78 -4.96 -20.64
C SER A 38 5.84 -5.06 -19.11
N ASP A 39 6.09 -6.28 -18.61
CA ASP A 39 6.26 -6.52 -17.17
C ASP A 39 7.63 -6.00 -16.69
N TYR A 40 7.62 -4.83 -16.03
CA TYR A 40 8.83 -4.19 -15.52
C TYR A 40 9.50 -4.95 -14.38
N ARG A 41 8.80 -5.86 -13.67
CA ARG A 41 9.37 -6.65 -12.58
C ARG A 41 10.52 -7.54 -13.06
N ILE A 42 10.46 -8.00 -14.32
CA ILE A 42 11.57 -8.75 -14.95
C ILE A 42 12.81 -7.86 -15.07
N THR A 43 12.64 -6.59 -15.45
CA THR A 43 13.75 -5.63 -15.55
C THR A 43 14.30 -5.30 -14.17
N GLU A 44 13.44 -5.02 -13.18
CA GLU A 44 13.85 -4.81 -11.79
C GLU A 44 14.61 -6.02 -11.23
N ALA A 45 14.22 -7.24 -11.63
CA ALA A 45 14.88 -8.45 -11.19
C ALA A 45 16.32 -8.60 -11.70
N LEU A 46 16.64 -7.96 -12.83
CA LEU A 46 17.93 -8.02 -13.53
C LEU A 46 18.90 -6.91 -13.11
N VAL A 47 18.42 -5.84 -12.48
CA VAL A 47 19.26 -4.71 -12.02
C VAL A 47 19.45 -4.82 -10.50
N PRO A 48 20.53 -5.44 -10.01
CA PRO A 48 20.81 -5.45 -8.58
C PRO A 48 21.12 -4.03 -8.09
N PRO A 49 20.69 -3.66 -6.87
CA PRO A 49 21.05 -2.37 -6.29
C PRO A 49 22.57 -2.31 -6.08
N ASP A 50 23.22 -1.29 -6.63
CA ASP A 50 24.65 -1.03 -6.39
C ASP A 50 24.81 -0.32 -5.02
N GLU A 51 25.76 -0.79 -4.22
CA GLU A 51 26.10 -0.16 -2.94
C GLU A 51 26.77 1.21 -3.15
N ASN A 52 27.45 1.42 -4.29
CA ASN A 52 28.18 2.64 -4.63
C ASN A 52 27.43 3.53 -5.65
N ASP A 53 26.09 3.51 -5.64
CA ASP A 53 25.29 4.34 -6.54
C ASP A 53 25.29 5.82 -6.09
N ASP A 54 26.32 6.56 -6.50
CA ASP A 54 26.49 7.98 -6.21
C ASP A 54 25.45 8.89 -6.92
N VAL A 55 24.57 8.33 -7.77
CA VAL A 55 23.58 9.09 -8.55
C VAL A 55 22.59 9.85 -7.65
N PHE A 56 22.33 9.34 -6.45
CA PHE A 56 21.33 9.90 -5.53
C PHE A 56 21.94 10.60 -4.30
N GLY A 57 23.28 10.58 -4.16
CA GLY A 57 24.02 11.20 -3.07
C GLY A 57 23.69 10.66 -1.67
N ASP A 58 24.06 11.41 -0.63
CA ASP A 58 23.93 11.01 0.78
C ASP A 58 22.48 10.84 1.28
N GLU A 59 21.50 11.24 0.49
CA GLU A 59 20.07 11.12 0.83
C GLU A 59 19.51 9.73 0.49
N ALA A 60 20.29 8.86 -0.15
CA ALA A 60 19.85 7.52 -0.52
C ALA A 60 19.77 6.58 0.68
N GLY A 61 18.62 5.94 0.88
CA GLY A 61 18.49 4.89 1.89
C GLY A 61 19.41 3.71 1.57
N ALA A 62 19.97 3.02 2.57
CA ALA A 62 20.87 1.89 2.34
C ALA A 62 20.18 0.74 1.57
N PRO A 63 20.89 -0.04 0.73
CA PRO A 63 20.27 -1.15 0.00
C PRO A 63 19.88 -2.29 0.95
N PRO A 64 19.15 -3.31 0.47
CA PRO A 64 18.96 -4.54 1.23
C PRO A 64 20.25 -5.38 1.30
N ASP A 65 20.24 -6.44 2.10
CA ASP A 65 21.30 -7.46 2.07
C ASP A 65 21.33 -8.25 0.75
N ALA A 66 22.29 -9.17 0.61
CA ALA A 66 22.47 -9.99 -0.59
C ALA A 66 21.26 -10.87 -0.96
N ASP A 67 20.39 -11.20 0.01
CA ASP A 67 19.15 -11.94 -0.24
C ASP A 67 17.95 -11.01 -0.51
N GLY A 68 18.16 -9.70 -0.42
CA GLY A 68 17.15 -8.67 -0.62
C GLY A 68 16.32 -8.38 0.63
N ILE A 69 16.85 -8.67 1.82
CA ILE A 69 16.19 -8.41 3.12
C ILE A 69 16.60 -7.04 3.66
N TYR A 70 15.62 -6.29 4.15
CA TYR A 70 15.86 -5.08 4.92
C TYR A 70 15.78 -5.40 6.42
N ASP A 71 16.91 -5.36 7.12
CA ASP A 71 16.98 -5.75 8.54
C ASP A 71 16.68 -4.59 9.49
N TYR A 72 15.60 -4.73 10.27
CA TYR A 72 15.18 -3.85 11.36
C TYR A 72 15.13 -4.59 12.71
N SER A 73 15.74 -5.78 12.81
CA SER A 73 15.57 -6.68 13.95
C SER A 73 16.38 -6.32 15.20
N LEU A 74 17.28 -5.34 15.12
CA LEU A 74 18.16 -4.94 16.23
C LEU A 74 17.42 -4.32 17.44
N GLY A 75 16.20 -3.80 17.24
CA GLY A 75 15.38 -3.23 18.31
C GLY A 75 14.54 -4.26 19.09
N GLN A 76 14.00 -3.87 20.25
CA GLN A 76 12.99 -4.67 20.96
C GLN A 76 11.55 -4.35 20.54
N THR A 77 11.32 -3.12 20.07
CA THR A 77 10.01 -2.60 19.68
C THR A 77 10.20 -1.67 18.50
N MET A 78 9.23 -1.67 17.59
CA MET A 78 9.22 -0.83 16.40
C MET A 78 7.80 -0.39 16.12
N TRP A 79 7.66 0.84 15.63
CA TRP A 79 6.40 1.40 15.15
C TRP A 79 6.38 1.40 13.63
N LEU A 80 5.25 1.01 13.07
CA LEU A 80 4.99 0.95 11.63
C LEU A 80 3.73 1.76 11.35
N ASP A 81 3.83 2.66 10.38
CA ASP A 81 2.67 3.35 9.81
C ASP A 81 2.27 2.64 8.51
N TYR A 82 0.96 2.54 8.24
CA TYR A 82 0.41 1.94 7.03
C TYR A 82 -0.67 2.84 6.46
N ILE A 83 -0.54 3.19 5.18
CA ILE A 83 -1.47 4.06 4.45
C ILE A 83 -1.71 3.42 3.08
N SER A 84 -2.95 3.25 2.65
CA SER A 84 -3.26 2.85 1.28
C SER A 84 -4.37 3.73 0.73
N ASP A 85 -4.52 3.78 -0.59
CA ASP A 85 -5.61 4.50 -1.27
C ASP A 85 -5.50 6.01 -1.04
N THR A 86 -4.36 6.56 -1.46
CA THR A 86 -4.01 7.97 -1.32
C THR A 86 -3.80 8.63 -2.68
N GLY A 87 -3.46 9.91 -2.73
CA GLY A 87 -3.16 10.55 -4.01
C GLY A 87 -4.39 10.81 -4.90
N ASP A 88 -5.60 10.82 -4.33
CA ASP A 88 -6.86 11.16 -5.04
C ASP A 88 -7.04 12.68 -5.19
N GLY A 89 -6.55 13.47 -4.22
CA GLY A 89 -6.59 14.93 -4.25
C GLY A 89 -5.76 15.56 -3.12
N TRP A 90 -5.59 16.88 -3.15
CA TRP A 90 -4.70 17.59 -2.22
C TRP A 90 -5.16 17.52 -0.77
N ASP A 91 -6.37 17.98 -0.46
CA ASP A 91 -6.81 18.22 0.92
C ASP A 91 -6.85 16.92 1.75
N SER A 92 -7.36 15.83 1.16
CA SER A 92 -7.45 14.54 1.83
C SER A 92 -6.08 13.89 2.01
N THR A 93 -5.24 13.86 0.96
CA THR A 93 -3.88 13.32 1.06
C THR A 93 -3.02 14.14 2.03
N TYR A 94 -3.06 15.47 1.95
CA TYR A 94 -2.33 16.35 2.87
C TYR A 94 -2.78 16.15 4.32
N SER A 95 -4.08 15.95 4.57
CA SER A 95 -4.58 15.69 5.92
C SER A 95 -3.98 14.41 6.51
N VAL A 96 -3.92 13.33 5.72
CA VAL A 96 -3.29 12.06 6.15
C VAL A 96 -1.78 12.22 6.31
N ALA A 97 -1.11 12.85 5.35
CA ALA A 97 0.33 13.13 5.40
C ALA A 97 0.72 14.00 6.62
N TYR A 98 -0.11 14.98 6.97
CA TYR A 98 0.09 15.81 8.15
C TYR A 98 0.09 14.97 9.43
N TYR A 99 -0.85 14.05 9.60
CA TYR A 99 -0.85 13.19 10.80
C TYR A 99 0.28 12.16 10.79
N ALA A 100 0.59 11.58 9.64
CA ALA A 100 1.69 10.62 9.49
C ALA A 100 3.07 11.25 9.74
N SER A 101 3.22 12.56 9.48
CA SER A 101 4.48 13.27 9.70
C SER A 101 4.72 13.70 11.14
N GLN A 102 3.69 13.75 11.99
CA GLN A 102 3.88 14.21 13.37
C GLN A 102 4.84 13.29 14.11
N PRO A 103 5.80 13.83 14.90
CA PRO A 103 6.70 13.00 15.70
C PRO A 103 5.96 12.06 16.67
N GLN A 104 4.79 12.52 17.12
CA GLN A 104 3.86 11.75 17.95
C GLN A 104 2.42 12.09 17.55
N LEU A 105 1.55 11.09 17.59
CA LEU A 105 0.12 11.20 17.31
C LEU A 105 -0.68 10.90 18.58
N ILE A 106 -1.59 11.81 18.95
CA ILE A 106 -2.57 11.57 20.00
C ILE A 106 -3.76 10.87 19.37
N VAL A 107 -3.89 9.57 19.63
CA VAL A 107 -4.97 8.76 19.07
C VAL A 107 -6.17 8.78 20.02
N ALA A 108 -7.36 9.06 19.49
CA ALA A 108 -8.59 9.03 20.28
C ALA A 108 -8.77 7.66 20.95
N GLY A 109 -8.94 7.65 22.28
CA GLY A 109 -9.05 6.43 23.08
C GLY A 109 -7.71 5.84 23.54
N HIS A 110 -6.58 6.51 23.28
CA HIS A 110 -5.29 6.18 23.85
C HIS A 110 -4.75 7.32 24.72
N ASP A 111 -4.36 7.00 25.96
CA ASP A 111 -3.90 8.00 26.95
C ASP A 111 -2.46 8.50 26.67
N LYS A 112 -1.69 7.75 25.89
CA LYS A 112 -0.29 8.06 25.59
C LYS A 112 -0.13 8.41 24.11
N PRO A 113 0.62 9.48 23.78
CA PRO A 113 1.01 9.75 22.40
C PRO A 113 1.74 8.55 21.80
N MET A 114 1.38 8.20 20.57
CA MET A 114 2.01 7.13 19.80
C MET A 114 3.09 7.77 18.94
N PRO A 115 4.35 7.28 18.97
CA PRO A 115 5.40 7.87 18.14
C PRO A 115 5.16 7.55 16.66
N ARG A 116 5.71 8.39 15.78
CA ARG A 116 5.76 8.12 14.34
C ARG A 116 6.41 6.77 14.05
N GLY A 117 5.91 6.07 13.03
CA GLY A 117 6.54 4.87 12.51
C GLY A 117 7.99 5.11 12.10
N ALA A 118 8.86 4.15 12.43
CA ALA A 118 10.21 4.12 11.86
C ALA A 118 10.18 3.73 10.38
N VAL A 119 9.13 3.02 9.98
CA VAL A 119 8.80 2.70 8.59
C VAL A 119 7.35 3.08 8.31
N LEU A 120 7.12 3.78 7.21
CA LEU A 120 5.82 3.95 6.58
C LEU A 120 5.71 2.95 5.42
N VAL A 121 4.58 2.25 5.33
CA VAL A 121 4.24 1.40 4.19
C VAL A 121 3.06 2.02 3.45
N PHE A 122 3.27 2.33 2.17
CA PHE A 122 2.16 2.53 1.23
C PHE A 122 1.64 1.18 0.76
N GLY A 123 0.35 0.98 0.93
CA GLY A 123 -0.30 -0.32 0.81
C GLY A 123 -1.01 -0.58 -0.50
N GLY A 124 -0.67 0.14 -1.57
CA GLY A 124 -1.40 0.12 -2.85
C GLY A 124 -2.16 1.40 -3.12
N ASP A 125 -2.31 1.70 -4.41
CA ASP A 125 -2.98 2.86 -4.98
C ASP A 125 -2.47 4.17 -4.39
N GLU A 126 -1.23 4.50 -4.74
CA GLU A 126 -0.60 5.75 -4.29
C GLU A 126 -1.05 6.97 -5.11
N VAL A 127 -1.78 6.76 -6.20
CA VAL A 127 -2.18 7.78 -7.16
C VAL A 127 -3.52 7.47 -7.81
N TYR A 128 -4.24 8.52 -8.23
CA TYR A 128 -5.43 8.40 -9.06
C TYR A 128 -5.48 9.50 -10.13
N PRO A 129 -6.21 9.28 -11.25
CA PRO A 129 -6.90 8.06 -11.65
C PRO A 129 -5.97 7.04 -12.30
N THR A 130 -4.82 7.47 -12.83
CA THR A 130 -3.87 6.62 -13.54
C THR A 130 -2.45 7.12 -13.29
N ALA A 131 -1.52 6.20 -13.11
CA ALA A 131 -0.12 6.52 -12.87
C ALA A 131 0.47 7.41 -13.98
N SER A 132 1.20 8.43 -13.54
CA SER A 132 2.17 9.15 -14.37
C SER A 132 3.11 9.91 -13.46
N ARG A 133 4.26 10.35 -13.98
CA ARG A 133 5.20 11.17 -13.21
C ARG A 133 4.56 12.41 -12.58
N GLN A 134 3.62 13.06 -13.28
CA GLN A 134 2.95 14.25 -12.78
C GLN A 134 1.92 13.91 -11.71
N VAL A 135 1.21 12.79 -11.86
CA VAL A 135 0.20 12.32 -10.90
C VAL A 135 0.86 11.74 -9.63
N TYR A 136 2.08 11.20 -9.68
CA TYR A 136 2.82 10.94 -8.44
C TYR A 136 3.30 12.23 -7.78
N ARG A 137 3.61 13.28 -8.56
CA ARG A 137 4.10 14.54 -8.02
C ARG A 137 3.02 15.31 -7.30
N ASP A 138 1.97 15.69 -8.01
CA ASP A 138 1.06 16.74 -7.55
C ASP A 138 0.14 16.29 -6.39
N PRO A 139 -0.56 15.14 -6.46
CA PRO A 139 -1.45 14.70 -5.39
C PRO A 139 -0.81 13.78 -4.33
N LEU A 140 0.44 13.31 -4.51
CA LEU A 140 1.14 12.48 -3.51
C LEU A 140 2.39 13.16 -2.96
N ILE A 141 3.42 13.38 -3.78
CA ILE A 141 4.71 13.90 -3.30
C ILE A 141 4.57 15.31 -2.72
N ASP A 142 3.94 16.24 -3.45
CA ASP A 142 3.82 17.63 -3.03
C ASP A 142 3.07 17.78 -1.67
N PRO A 143 1.95 17.07 -1.39
CA PRO A 143 1.34 17.03 -0.07
C PRO A 143 2.25 16.48 1.03
N PHE A 144 2.94 15.36 0.79
CA PHE A 144 3.83 14.75 1.78
C PHE A 144 5.06 15.64 2.06
N GLU A 145 5.69 16.21 1.04
CA GLU A 145 6.78 17.18 1.20
C GLU A 145 6.32 18.48 1.88
N SER A 146 5.07 18.89 1.68
CA SER A 146 4.49 20.05 2.37
C SER A 146 4.20 19.77 3.84
N ALA A 147 3.80 18.54 4.18
CA ALA A 147 3.58 18.12 5.56
C ALA A 147 4.91 17.92 6.32
N LEU A 148 5.91 17.34 5.65
CA LEU A 148 7.25 17.12 6.18
C LEU A 148 8.27 17.15 5.06
N SER A 149 9.11 18.16 5.04
CA SER A 149 10.13 18.28 3.98
C SER A 149 11.40 17.52 4.34
N ARG A 150 11.87 17.66 5.58
CA ARG A 150 13.13 17.08 6.09
C ARG A 150 13.01 16.55 7.51
N THR A 151 13.82 15.54 7.81
CA THR A 151 14.00 14.98 9.16
C THR A 151 15.48 14.99 9.52
N GLU A 152 15.77 14.89 10.83
CA GLU A 152 17.12 14.66 11.33
C GLU A 152 17.40 13.16 11.44
N SER A 153 18.66 12.78 11.21
CA SER A 153 19.08 11.37 11.27
C SER A 153 18.89 10.77 12.67
N PRO A 154 18.43 9.50 12.79
CA PRO A 154 18.07 8.60 11.70
C PRO A 154 16.71 8.96 11.07
N ASN A 155 16.69 9.09 9.74
CA ASN A 155 15.46 9.40 9.01
C ASN A 155 14.57 8.15 8.96
N PRO A 156 13.23 8.31 9.03
CA PRO A 156 12.32 7.19 8.83
C PRO A 156 12.38 6.72 7.37
N HIS A 157 11.99 5.46 7.12
CA HIS A 157 12.00 4.89 5.77
C HIS A 157 10.58 4.72 5.24
N VAL A 158 10.44 4.72 3.92
CA VAL A 158 9.18 4.43 3.25
C VAL A 158 9.35 3.26 2.28
N PHE A 159 8.35 2.38 2.31
CA PHE A 159 8.18 1.27 1.37
C PHE A 159 6.78 1.38 0.76
N ALA A 160 6.58 0.79 -0.41
CA ALA A 160 5.31 0.79 -1.11
C ALA A 160 5.11 -0.54 -1.84
N ILE A 161 3.86 -0.97 -1.97
CA ILE A 161 3.45 -2.02 -2.91
C ILE A 161 2.47 -1.40 -3.91
N PRO A 162 2.54 -1.71 -5.20
CA PRO A 162 1.64 -1.11 -6.17
C PRO A 162 0.24 -1.72 -6.11
N GLY A 163 -0.77 -0.86 -6.27
CA GLY A 163 -2.14 -1.24 -6.61
C GLY A 163 -2.42 -1.16 -8.10
N ASN A 164 -3.66 -1.37 -8.52
CA ASN A 164 -4.02 -1.35 -9.93
C ASN A 164 -3.82 0.06 -10.55
N HIS A 165 -3.99 1.13 -9.77
CA HIS A 165 -3.82 2.49 -10.27
C HIS A 165 -2.36 2.85 -10.58
N ASP A 166 -1.42 2.24 -9.84
CA ASP A 166 0.02 2.37 -10.03
C ASP A 166 0.51 1.64 -11.28
N TRP A 167 -0.19 0.57 -11.68
CA TRP A 167 0.17 -0.26 -12.83
C TRP A 167 -0.25 0.32 -14.19
N TYR A 168 -1.09 1.36 -14.23
CA TYR A 168 -1.60 1.91 -15.50
C TYR A 168 -0.53 2.58 -16.37
N ASP A 169 0.66 2.89 -15.86
CA ASP A 169 1.81 3.28 -16.69
C ASP A 169 2.87 2.18 -16.86
N SER A 170 2.45 0.92 -16.65
CA SER A 170 3.35 -0.26 -16.60
C SER A 170 4.39 -0.14 -15.49
N LEU A 171 4.00 0.44 -14.33
CA LEU A 171 4.79 0.57 -13.11
C LEU A 171 6.02 1.51 -13.22
N VAL A 172 6.14 2.25 -14.32
CA VAL A 172 7.33 3.07 -14.60
C VAL A 172 7.51 4.18 -13.58
N SER A 173 6.43 4.89 -13.23
CA SER A 173 6.52 6.00 -12.28
C SER A 173 6.73 5.51 -10.84
N PHE A 174 6.08 4.40 -10.48
CA PHE A 174 6.27 3.73 -9.19
C PHE A 174 7.74 3.34 -8.98
N THR A 175 8.34 2.59 -9.92
CA THR A 175 9.74 2.12 -9.84
C THR A 175 10.72 3.30 -9.73
N ARG A 176 10.48 4.39 -10.47
CA ARG A 176 11.34 5.58 -10.41
C ARG A 176 11.27 6.33 -9.08
N LEU A 177 10.17 6.21 -8.36
CA LEU A 177 9.97 6.87 -7.07
C LEU A 177 10.46 5.98 -5.94
N PHE A 178 9.85 4.80 -5.78
CA PHE A 178 10.07 3.95 -4.62
C PHE A 178 11.27 3.02 -4.79
N CYS A 179 11.53 2.53 -6.01
CA CYS A 179 12.60 1.54 -6.26
C CYS A 179 13.98 2.17 -6.54
N SER A 180 14.13 3.49 -6.37
CA SER A 180 15.33 4.24 -6.72
C SER A 180 16.07 4.83 -5.52
N ARG A 181 15.76 4.39 -4.29
CA ARG A 181 16.44 4.79 -3.03
C ARG A 181 16.60 6.31 -2.88
N ARG A 182 15.50 7.07 -2.99
CA ARG A 182 15.48 8.54 -3.01
C ARG A 182 14.83 9.11 -1.77
N TRP A 183 15.00 10.42 -1.57
CA TRP A 183 14.22 11.18 -0.59
C TRP A 183 12.73 11.24 -0.96
N PHE A 184 11.86 11.07 0.02
CA PHE A 184 10.40 11.20 -0.09
C PHE A 184 9.90 11.96 1.15
N GLY A 185 9.84 13.29 1.08
CA GLY A 185 9.22 14.15 2.09
C GLY A 185 9.43 13.77 3.56
N GLY A 186 10.66 13.81 4.07
CA GLY A 186 10.92 13.41 5.46
C GLY A 186 11.31 11.95 5.65
N TRP A 187 11.00 11.09 4.67
CA TRP A 187 11.38 9.68 4.62
C TRP A 187 12.42 9.41 3.54
N GLN A 188 13.08 8.25 3.63
CA GLN A 188 13.94 7.70 2.55
C GLN A 188 13.34 6.42 1.99
N THR A 189 13.21 6.34 0.67
CA THR A 189 12.88 5.06 0.01
C THR A 189 14.10 4.15 0.06
N ARG A 190 13.86 2.83 0.16
CA ARG A 190 14.92 1.82 0.22
C ARG A 190 14.76 0.68 -0.76
N GLN A 191 13.51 0.39 -1.14
CA GLN A 191 13.24 -0.74 -2.01
C GLN A 191 13.93 -0.59 -3.36
N SER A 192 14.20 -1.72 -4.01
CA SER A 192 14.78 -1.79 -5.36
C SER A 192 13.86 -2.54 -6.33
N ARG A 193 12.68 -2.95 -5.85
CA ARG A 193 11.67 -3.76 -6.53
C ARG A 193 10.30 -3.35 -6.00
N SER A 194 9.25 -3.70 -6.73
CA SER A 194 7.85 -3.45 -6.34
C SER A 194 7.34 -4.29 -5.16
N TYR A 195 8.13 -5.27 -4.72
CA TYR A 195 7.88 -6.13 -3.56
C TYR A 195 9.12 -6.15 -2.65
N PHE A 196 8.92 -6.46 -1.37
CA PHE A 196 10.00 -6.40 -0.37
C PHE A 196 9.78 -7.37 0.79
N ALA A 197 10.84 -7.59 1.57
CA ALA A 197 10.81 -8.29 2.84
C ALA A 197 11.60 -7.53 3.92
N LEU A 198 10.92 -7.16 5.00
CA LEU A 198 11.51 -6.54 6.17
C LEU A 198 11.60 -7.58 7.29
N LYS A 199 12.79 -7.74 7.86
CA LYS A 199 12.98 -8.52 9.08
C LYS A 199 12.81 -7.60 10.28
N LEU A 200 11.78 -7.83 11.07
CA LEU A 200 11.39 -6.97 12.20
C LEU A 200 11.88 -7.56 13.53
N PRO A 201 11.83 -6.78 14.62
CA PRO A 201 12.05 -7.29 15.97
C PRO A 201 11.17 -8.50 16.30
N ARG A 202 11.64 -9.34 17.23
CA ARG A 202 10.82 -10.38 17.88
C ARG A 202 10.25 -11.44 16.93
N ARG A 203 11.06 -11.84 15.93
CA ARG A 203 10.73 -12.92 14.96
C ARG A 203 9.50 -12.60 14.11
N TRP A 204 9.33 -11.32 13.79
CA TRP A 204 8.33 -10.85 12.86
C TRP A 204 8.96 -10.49 11.53
N TRP A 205 8.18 -10.65 10.48
CA TRP A 205 8.52 -10.24 9.13
C TRP A 205 7.37 -9.44 8.54
N LEU A 206 7.68 -8.43 7.74
CA LEU A 206 6.70 -7.72 6.95
C LEU A 206 7.03 -7.94 5.47
N ILE A 207 6.06 -8.53 4.75
CA ILE A 207 6.18 -8.96 3.37
C ILE A 207 5.20 -8.13 2.56
N GLY A 208 5.71 -7.38 1.57
CA GLY A 208 4.89 -6.65 0.61
C GLY A 208 4.94 -7.33 -0.75
N THR A 209 3.78 -7.58 -1.35
CA THR A 209 3.64 -8.28 -2.63
C THR A 209 3.16 -7.35 -3.74
N ASP A 210 3.56 -7.65 -4.97
CA ASP A 210 3.04 -7.01 -6.18
C ASP A 210 2.28 -8.03 -7.03
N VAL A 211 0.96 -7.89 -7.09
CA VAL A 211 0.08 -8.83 -7.79
C VAL A 211 -0.32 -8.36 -9.20
N GLN A 212 0.15 -7.21 -9.70
CA GLN A 212 -0.23 -6.69 -11.03
C GLN A 212 -1.76 -6.55 -11.24
N LEU A 213 -2.18 -6.08 -12.43
CA LEU A 213 -3.57 -5.93 -12.86
C LEU A 213 -4.36 -7.24 -12.98
N ASP A 214 -3.70 -8.35 -13.33
CA ASP A 214 -4.36 -9.66 -13.49
C ASP A 214 -4.26 -10.50 -12.19
N SER A 215 -3.84 -9.89 -11.06
CA SER A 215 -3.64 -10.59 -9.80
C SER A 215 -2.75 -11.84 -9.96
N ASP A 216 -1.55 -11.68 -10.51
CA ASP A 216 -0.57 -12.77 -10.68
C ASP A 216 0.78 -12.44 -10.00
N ILE A 217 1.33 -13.44 -9.31
CA ILE A 217 2.65 -13.38 -8.68
C ILE A 217 3.67 -13.99 -9.64
N ASP A 218 4.50 -13.14 -10.23
CA ASP A 218 5.48 -13.59 -11.22
C ASP A 218 6.56 -14.54 -10.66
N ILE A 219 7.20 -15.27 -11.57
CA ILE A 219 8.24 -16.24 -11.23
C ILE A 219 9.42 -15.59 -10.46
N PRO A 220 9.94 -14.40 -10.84
CA PRO A 220 10.94 -13.67 -10.06
C PRO A 220 10.54 -13.44 -8.59
N GLN A 221 9.32 -12.98 -8.33
CA GLN A 221 8.83 -12.73 -6.98
C GLN A 221 8.62 -14.03 -6.19
N VAL A 222 8.11 -15.09 -6.81
CA VAL A 222 8.05 -16.42 -6.19
C VAL A 222 9.44 -16.91 -5.78
N ARG A 223 10.45 -16.75 -6.65
CA ARG A 223 11.84 -17.13 -6.34
C ARG A 223 12.41 -16.26 -5.21
N TYR A 224 12.09 -14.97 -5.20
CA TYR A 224 12.48 -14.06 -4.13
C TYR A 224 11.92 -14.52 -2.79
N PHE A 225 10.59 -14.67 -2.65
CA PHE A 225 9.99 -15.07 -1.39
C PHE A 225 10.39 -16.48 -0.94
N LYS A 226 10.64 -17.42 -1.87
CA LYS A 226 11.23 -18.73 -1.50
C LYS A 226 12.63 -18.61 -0.91
N ARG A 227 13.45 -17.63 -1.32
CA ARG A 227 14.73 -17.35 -0.65
C ARG A 227 14.51 -16.73 0.73
N ILE A 228 13.59 -15.77 0.84
CA ILE A 228 13.25 -15.14 2.12
C ILE A 228 12.75 -16.18 3.13
N ALA A 229 11.83 -17.07 2.73
CA ALA A 229 11.28 -18.12 3.60
C ALA A 229 12.37 -19.04 4.17
N LYS A 230 13.46 -19.31 3.42
CA LYS A 230 14.62 -20.09 3.92
C LYS A 230 15.44 -19.36 4.99
N ARG A 231 15.32 -18.03 5.07
CA ARG A 231 15.97 -17.19 6.09
C ARG A 231 15.10 -17.00 7.34
N MET A 232 13.83 -17.41 7.29
CA MET A 232 12.91 -17.42 8.42
C MET A 232 13.08 -18.70 9.25
N ASN A 233 12.82 -18.60 10.56
CA ASN A 233 12.74 -19.78 11.42
C ASN A 233 11.30 -20.32 11.47
N ASP A 234 11.14 -21.58 11.87
CA ASP A 234 9.83 -22.19 12.07
C ASP A 234 9.04 -21.45 13.15
N GLY A 235 7.81 -21.06 12.82
CA GLY A 235 6.95 -20.25 13.70
C GLY A 235 7.30 -18.76 13.78
N ASP A 236 8.21 -18.26 12.92
CA ASP A 236 8.26 -16.81 12.67
C ASP A 236 6.90 -16.32 12.17
N ARG A 237 6.54 -15.08 12.53
CA ARG A 237 5.24 -14.48 12.20
C ARG A 237 5.36 -13.48 11.07
N ILE A 238 4.36 -13.46 10.19
CA ILE A 238 4.34 -12.62 9.00
C ILE A 238 3.18 -11.62 9.09
N ILE A 239 3.48 -10.36 8.77
CA ILE A 239 2.53 -9.35 8.32
C ILE A 239 2.60 -9.36 6.79
N LEU A 240 1.53 -9.80 6.13
CA LEU A 240 1.44 -9.88 4.68
C LEU A 240 0.65 -8.69 4.16
N CYS A 241 1.28 -7.85 3.34
CA CYS A 241 0.67 -6.67 2.73
C CYS A 241 0.38 -6.97 1.25
N THR A 242 -0.88 -6.82 0.86
CA THR A 242 -1.37 -6.95 -0.52
C THR A 242 -2.19 -5.71 -0.86
N ALA A 243 -2.13 -5.19 -2.09
CA ALA A 243 -2.93 -4.01 -2.44
C ALA A 243 -4.43 -4.26 -2.22
N GLU A 244 -4.90 -5.42 -2.66
CA GLU A 244 -6.32 -5.76 -2.65
C GLU A 244 -6.70 -6.73 -1.50
N PRO A 245 -7.88 -6.56 -0.86
CA PRO A 245 -8.42 -7.44 0.17
C PRO A 245 -9.03 -8.70 -0.46
N HIS A 246 -8.21 -9.58 -1.02
CA HIS A 246 -8.67 -10.78 -1.74
C HIS A 246 -9.63 -11.66 -0.91
N TRP A 247 -9.51 -11.67 0.41
CA TRP A 247 -10.44 -12.39 1.30
C TRP A 247 -11.86 -11.83 1.34
N ILE A 248 -12.03 -10.53 1.06
CA ILE A 248 -13.33 -9.90 0.87
C ILE A 248 -13.88 -10.27 -0.50
N TYR A 249 -13.05 -10.21 -1.54
CA TYR A 249 -13.47 -10.55 -2.90
C TYR A 249 -13.82 -12.01 -3.07
N ALA A 250 -13.07 -12.93 -2.48
CA ALA A 250 -13.41 -14.34 -2.44
C ALA A 250 -14.76 -14.59 -1.73
N LYS A 251 -15.07 -13.84 -0.66
CA LYS A 251 -16.36 -13.95 0.05
C LYS A 251 -17.53 -13.46 -0.81
N ILE A 252 -17.35 -12.34 -1.53
CA ILE A 252 -18.41 -11.68 -2.28
C ILE A 252 -18.61 -12.33 -3.66
N TYR A 253 -17.52 -12.53 -4.41
CA TYR A 253 -17.53 -12.94 -5.81
C TYR A 253 -17.14 -14.40 -6.04
N GLY A 254 -16.50 -15.06 -5.08
CA GLY A 254 -15.98 -16.43 -5.25
C GLY A 254 -17.05 -17.51 -5.49
N LYS A 255 -18.35 -17.19 -5.36
CA LYS A 255 -19.45 -18.07 -5.76
C LYS A 255 -19.71 -18.05 -7.27
N ASP A 256 -19.49 -16.91 -7.90
CA ASP A 256 -19.84 -16.64 -9.29
C ASP A 256 -18.62 -16.75 -10.23
N ASP A 257 -17.41 -16.54 -9.71
CA ASP A 257 -16.17 -16.69 -10.44
C ASP A 257 -15.08 -17.34 -9.58
N GLN A 258 -14.61 -18.51 -9.99
CA GLN A 258 -13.54 -19.24 -9.30
C GLN A 258 -12.18 -18.53 -9.38
N ASN A 259 -12.00 -17.57 -10.30
CA ASN A 259 -10.76 -16.81 -10.42
C ASN A 259 -10.58 -15.72 -9.34
N TYR A 260 -11.65 -15.31 -8.65
CA TYR A 260 -11.58 -14.41 -7.48
C TYR A 260 -11.26 -15.16 -6.16
N SER A 261 -10.73 -16.38 -6.28
CA SER A 261 -10.26 -17.20 -5.19
C SER A 261 -9.13 -16.50 -4.41
N GLU A 262 -8.96 -16.86 -3.14
CA GLU A 262 -7.76 -16.50 -2.37
C GLU A 262 -6.50 -17.20 -2.93
N ASP A 263 -6.43 -17.63 -4.20
CA ASP A 263 -5.40 -18.55 -4.71
C ASP A 263 -3.98 -18.01 -4.54
N ASN A 264 -3.76 -16.71 -4.75
CA ASN A 264 -2.45 -16.08 -4.48
C ASN A 264 -2.09 -16.09 -2.99
N LEU A 265 -3.03 -15.70 -2.13
CA LEU A 265 -2.82 -15.70 -0.68
C LEU A 265 -2.58 -17.13 -0.18
N ALA A 266 -3.42 -18.07 -0.59
CA ALA A 266 -3.32 -19.48 -0.28
C ALA A 266 -2.03 -20.09 -0.85
N PHE A 267 -1.56 -19.67 -2.02
CA PHE A 267 -0.28 -20.09 -2.58
C PHE A 267 0.88 -19.57 -1.74
N LEU A 268 0.90 -18.28 -1.39
CA LEU A 268 1.94 -17.70 -0.53
C LEU A 268 1.97 -18.40 0.83
N GLU A 269 0.82 -18.55 1.49
CA GLU A 269 0.72 -19.17 2.81
C GLU A 269 1.06 -20.67 2.79
N ASN A 270 0.41 -21.44 1.91
CA ASN A 270 0.51 -22.90 1.95
C ASN A 270 1.71 -23.46 1.18
N LYS A 271 2.33 -22.69 0.26
CA LYS A 271 3.44 -23.18 -0.58
C LYS A 271 4.75 -22.44 -0.35
N ILE A 272 4.74 -21.15 -0.02
CA ILE A 272 5.97 -20.39 0.21
C ILE A 272 6.30 -20.29 1.69
N PHE A 273 5.35 -19.87 2.50
CA PHE A 273 5.50 -19.59 3.93
C PHE A 273 4.93 -20.69 4.83
N CYS A 274 4.92 -21.94 4.34
CA CYS A 274 4.23 -23.06 5.00
C CYS A 274 4.78 -23.45 6.38
N ASN A 275 5.99 -22.99 6.73
CA ASN A 275 6.59 -23.19 8.07
C ASN A 275 6.43 -21.97 8.98
N GLN A 276 5.84 -20.89 8.48
CA GLN A 276 5.60 -19.65 9.19
C GLN A 276 4.10 -19.46 9.43
N GLN A 277 3.75 -18.48 10.25
CA GLN A 277 2.36 -18.11 10.48
C GLN A 277 2.11 -16.70 9.94
N VAL A 278 1.24 -16.59 8.93
CA VAL A 278 0.70 -15.28 8.53
C VAL A 278 -0.29 -14.85 9.61
N ALA A 279 0.15 -13.90 10.45
CA ALA A 279 -0.59 -13.47 11.63
C ALA A 279 -1.45 -12.23 11.36
N VAL A 280 -1.05 -11.42 10.38
CA VAL A 280 -1.76 -10.20 9.98
C VAL A 280 -1.74 -10.10 8.46
N TYR A 281 -2.90 -9.89 7.86
CA TYR A 281 -3.05 -9.45 6.47
C TYR A 281 -3.43 -7.97 6.49
N LEU A 282 -2.75 -7.16 5.70
CA LEU A 282 -3.03 -5.74 5.49
C LEU A 282 -3.31 -5.50 4.01
N SER A 283 -4.34 -4.70 3.72
CA SER A 283 -4.64 -4.27 2.35
C SER A 283 -5.31 -2.90 2.28
N GLY A 284 -5.40 -2.36 1.07
CA GLY A 284 -6.18 -1.17 0.72
C GLY A 284 -7.38 -1.51 -0.16
N ASP A 285 -7.53 -0.75 -1.25
CA ASP A 285 -8.45 -0.84 -2.40
C ASP A 285 -9.94 -0.62 -2.05
N LEU A 286 -10.39 -1.25 -0.96
CA LEU A 286 -11.63 -0.84 -0.33
C LEU A 286 -11.39 0.36 0.58
N HIS A 287 -11.78 1.55 0.10
CA HIS A 287 -11.59 2.86 0.75
C HIS A 287 -12.36 3.06 2.07
N HIS A 288 -12.15 2.18 3.03
CA HIS A 288 -12.66 2.21 4.39
C HIS A 288 -11.72 1.41 5.29
N TYR A 289 -11.96 1.48 6.61
CA TYR A 289 -11.28 0.59 7.54
C TYR A 289 -12.20 -0.56 7.95
N ARG A 290 -11.71 -1.79 7.88
CA ARG A 290 -12.35 -2.98 8.44
C ARG A 290 -11.31 -3.91 9.05
N ARG A 291 -11.60 -4.45 10.23
CA ARG A 291 -10.77 -5.45 10.91
C ARG A 291 -11.58 -6.69 11.24
N HIS A 292 -11.12 -7.82 10.74
CA HIS A 292 -11.60 -9.14 11.06
C HIS A 292 -10.55 -9.88 11.88
N ALA A 293 -10.99 -10.69 12.84
CA ALA A 293 -10.09 -11.46 13.67
C ALA A 293 -10.63 -12.86 13.99
N THR A 294 -9.73 -13.83 14.11
CA THR A 294 -10.02 -15.15 14.67
C THR A 294 -9.89 -15.14 16.19
N ASP A 295 -10.40 -16.19 16.85
CA ASP A 295 -10.25 -16.35 18.31
C ASP A 295 -8.79 -16.63 18.72
N ALA A 296 -7.96 -17.10 17.79
CA ALA A 296 -6.52 -17.27 17.95
C ALA A 296 -5.73 -15.94 17.80
N GLY A 297 -6.41 -14.83 17.49
CA GLY A 297 -5.80 -13.50 17.39
C GLY A 297 -5.20 -13.15 16.03
N LEU A 298 -5.37 -13.99 15.00
CA LEU A 298 -4.98 -13.65 13.62
C LEU A 298 -5.88 -12.53 13.08
N GLN A 299 -5.34 -11.66 12.23
CA GLN A 299 -6.04 -10.46 11.76
C GLN A 299 -6.06 -10.38 10.23
N LYS A 300 -7.22 -10.01 9.66
CA LYS A 300 -7.38 -9.56 8.28
C LYS A 300 -7.87 -8.10 8.33
N ILE A 301 -7.09 -7.15 7.82
CA ILE A 301 -7.34 -5.71 7.95
C ILE A 301 -7.34 -5.05 6.57
N THR A 302 -8.44 -4.40 6.25
CA THR A 302 -8.56 -3.44 5.15
C THR A 302 -8.38 -2.04 5.72
N ALA A 303 -7.46 -1.26 5.17
CA ALA A 303 -7.03 0.04 5.70
C ALA A 303 -6.98 1.14 4.62
N GLY A 304 -7.93 1.15 3.68
CA GLY A 304 -7.97 2.10 2.55
C GLY A 304 -8.43 3.52 2.84
N GLY A 305 -8.14 4.02 4.04
CA GLY A 305 -8.53 5.36 4.47
C GLY A 305 -7.53 6.46 4.10
N GLY A 306 -6.64 6.25 3.12
CA GLY A 306 -5.48 7.12 2.87
C GLY A 306 -5.75 8.45 2.15
N GLY A 307 -7.01 8.71 1.77
CA GLY A 307 -7.44 9.99 1.21
C GLY A 307 -8.33 9.89 -0.02
N ALA A 308 -8.47 8.70 -0.62
CA ALA A 308 -9.43 8.45 -1.67
C ALA A 308 -10.89 8.56 -1.17
N PHE A 309 -11.82 8.71 -2.12
CA PHE A 309 -13.25 8.77 -1.81
C PHE A 309 -13.74 7.55 -1.02
N LEU A 310 -14.63 7.74 -0.06
CA LEU A 310 -14.99 6.70 0.90
C LEU A 310 -15.90 5.60 0.31
N HIS A 311 -15.51 4.33 0.45
CA HIS A 311 -16.36 3.17 0.14
C HIS A 311 -17.31 2.84 1.30
N PRO A 312 -18.55 2.39 1.03
CA PRO A 312 -19.52 2.08 2.07
C PRO A 312 -19.11 0.83 2.88
N THR A 313 -19.41 0.84 4.17
CA THR A 313 -19.23 -0.32 5.07
C THR A 313 -20.51 -1.12 5.27
N HIS A 314 -21.58 -0.81 4.54
CA HIS A 314 -22.91 -1.42 4.66
C HIS A 314 -23.40 -2.13 3.39
N GLY A 315 -22.48 -2.51 2.50
CA GLY A 315 -22.77 -3.37 1.35
C GLY A 315 -22.92 -4.84 1.75
N GLU A 316 -22.31 -5.72 0.97
CA GLU A 316 -22.37 -7.18 1.16
C GLU A 316 -21.95 -7.64 2.57
N ASP A 317 -22.56 -8.74 3.01
CA ASP A 317 -22.30 -9.30 4.34
C ASP A 317 -20.97 -10.04 4.41
N VAL A 318 -20.01 -9.35 5.00
CA VAL A 318 -18.66 -9.85 5.30
C VAL A 318 -18.45 -9.97 6.81
N THR A 319 -19.52 -10.13 7.60
CA THR A 319 -19.43 -10.26 9.07
C THR A 319 -18.61 -11.49 9.46
N GLU A 320 -18.77 -12.59 8.72
CA GLU A 320 -17.98 -13.81 8.86
C GLU A 320 -17.31 -14.17 7.52
N LEU A 321 -16.00 -14.41 7.59
CA LEU A 321 -15.17 -14.86 6.47
C LEU A 321 -14.78 -16.33 6.68
N ALA A 322 -14.08 -16.91 5.70
CA ALA A 322 -13.48 -18.23 5.84
C ALA A 322 -12.53 -18.31 7.06
N ASP A 323 -12.20 -19.52 7.50
CA ASP A 323 -11.21 -19.80 8.55
C ASP A 323 -11.48 -19.13 9.92
N GLY A 324 -12.75 -18.82 10.19
CA GLY A 324 -13.20 -18.32 11.50
C GLY A 324 -12.91 -16.85 11.77
N TYR A 325 -12.57 -16.06 10.74
CA TYR A 325 -12.41 -14.60 10.87
C TYR A 325 -13.77 -13.92 11.00
N ARG A 326 -13.93 -13.10 12.05
CA ARG A 326 -15.16 -12.33 12.30
C ARG A 326 -14.88 -10.84 12.38
N LEU A 327 -15.78 -10.03 11.81
CA LEU A 327 -15.69 -8.58 11.85
C LEU A 327 -15.69 -8.08 13.31
N LYS A 328 -14.67 -7.31 13.67
CA LYS A 328 -14.52 -6.71 15.00
C LYS A 328 -14.73 -5.21 15.00
N LYS A 329 -14.35 -4.52 13.91
CA LYS A 329 -14.49 -3.07 13.79
C LYS A 329 -14.59 -2.67 12.33
N ALA A 330 -15.37 -1.63 12.06
CA ALA A 330 -15.41 -0.92 10.79
C ALA A 330 -15.42 0.59 11.03
N PHE A 331 -14.82 1.35 10.12
CA PHE A 331 -14.94 2.79 10.05
C PHE A 331 -15.14 3.22 8.58
N PRO A 332 -16.17 4.03 8.27
CA PRO A 332 -17.21 4.51 9.20
C PRO A 332 -18.07 3.36 9.76
N PRO A 333 -18.65 3.51 10.97
CA PRO A 333 -19.65 2.57 11.49
C PRO A 333 -20.84 2.44 10.52
N LEU A 334 -21.50 1.27 10.50
CA LEU A 334 -22.58 0.94 9.56
C LEU A 334 -23.65 2.03 9.42
N ASN A 335 -24.15 2.55 10.55
CA ASN A 335 -25.20 3.57 10.56
C ASN A 335 -24.72 4.91 10.00
N GLU A 336 -23.46 5.26 10.24
CA GLU A 336 -22.86 6.48 9.71
C GLU A 336 -22.58 6.34 8.21
N SER A 337 -22.07 5.19 7.79
CA SER A 337 -21.88 4.86 6.38
C SER A 337 -23.18 5.02 5.58
N LYS A 338 -24.30 4.48 6.08
CA LYS A 338 -25.63 4.63 5.45
C LYS A 338 -26.04 6.10 5.31
N LYS A 339 -25.78 6.92 6.34
CA LYS A 339 -26.08 8.37 6.31
C LYS A 339 -25.22 9.10 5.29
N LEU A 340 -23.92 8.78 5.23
CA LEU A 340 -22.99 9.39 4.28
C LEU A 340 -23.39 9.10 2.84
N THR A 341 -23.86 7.90 2.52
CA THR A 341 -24.28 7.54 1.15
C THR A 341 -25.44 8.38 0.63
N TRP A 342 -26.33 8.91 1.49
CA TRP A 342 -27.37 9.84 1.04
C TRP A 342 -26.79 11.13 0.45
N ARG A 343 -25.55 11.50 0.79
CA ARG A 343 -24.85 12.65 0.19
C ARG A 343 -24.58 12.44 -1.30
N ASN A 344 -24.55 11.20 -1.79
CA ASN A 344 -24.34 10.93 -3.22
C ASN A 344 -25.48 11.53 -4.09
N PHE A 345 -26.70 11.64 -3.56
CA PHE A 345 -27.81 12.29 -4.29
C PHE A 345 -27.61 13.80 -4.47
N GLY A 346 -26.80 14.44 -3.61
CA GLY A 346 -26.44 15.85 -3.74
C GLY A 346 -25.07 16.08 -4.39
N PHE A 347 -24.42 15.03 -4.90
CA PHE A 347 -23.03 15.08 -5.39
C PHE A 347 -22.81 16.18 -6.44
N LEU A 348 -23.74 16.32 -7.39
CA LEU A 348 -23.73 17.35 -8.45
C LEU A 348 -23.69 18.81 -7.93
N PHE A 349 -24.02 19.02 -6.65
CA PHE A 349 -24.07 20.33 -6.01
C PHE A 349 -22.99 20.54 -4.94
N MET A 350 -22.33 19.46 -4.48
CA MET A 350 -21.32 19.51 -3.42
C MET A 350 -19.87 19.49 -3.91
N ASN A 351 -19.61 18.91 -5.09
CA ASN A 351 -18.27 18.84 -5.70
C ASN A 351 -18.18 19.79 -6.91
N ARG A 352 -18.11 21.10 -6.65
CA ARG A 352 -17.89 22.15 -7.66
C ARG A 352 -16.57 22.86 -7.48
#